data_AF-A0A0L0FEA6-F1
#
_entry.id   AF-A0A0L0FEA6-F1
#
_cell.length_a   1.000
_cell.length_b   1.000
_cell.length_c   1.000
_cell.angle_alpha   90.00
_cell.angle_beta   90.00
_cell.angle_gamma   90.00
#
_symmetry.space_group_name_H-M   'P 1'
#
loop_
_entity.id
_entity.type
_entity.pdbx_description
1 polymer ?
#
loop_
_entity_poly.entity_id
_entity_poly.type
_entity_poly.pdbx_seq_one_letter_code
_entity_poly.pdbx_strand_id
1 'polypeptide(L)'
;MNKKFDDPSNHWDFISKDHLHHKTLNIMPDHDLIAMIDSQAGLVQQMRCMHESPACHSLELTMCELLTQCGDPRHRFSGCSVKLEPARLVQALLDFIRPVLLPMTCLLVMQMALVWLLRFTYIRMKEQGADGLDFGYGQSR
;
A
#
# COMPACT_ATOMS: atom_id res chain seq x y z
N MET A 1 -14.53 32.98 -15.72
CA MET A 1 -14.77 33.65 -14.42
C MET A 1 -13.57 33.35 -13.53
N ASN A 2 -12.55 34.20 -13.59
CA ASN A 2 -11.32 34.03 -12.79
C ASN A 2 -11.53 34.72 -11.46
N LYS A 3 -11.56 33.96 -10.36
CA LYS A 3 -11.54 34.54 -9.02
C LYS A 3 -10.11 34.99 -8.72
N LYS A 4 -9.90 36.31 -8.72
CA LYS A 4 -8.73 36.97 -8.17
C LYS A 4 -8.79 36.85 -6.65
N PHE A 5 -7.83 36.16 -6.06
CA PHE A 5 -7.67 36.04 -4.62
C PHE A 5 -6.48 36.94 -4.24
N ASP A 6 -6.75 38.24 -4.16
CA ASP A 6 -5.76 39.25 -3.75
C ASP A 6 -6.05 39.60 -2.27
N ASP A 7 -5.46 38.84 -1.32
CA ASP A 7 -5.39 39.21 0.10
C ASP A 7 -3.99 39.78 0.39
N PRO A 8 -3.87 41.06 0.78
CA PRO A 8 -2.60 41.75 0.93
C PRO A 8 -1.88 41.49 2.27
N SER A 9 -2.39 40.60 3.14
CA SER A 9 -1.85 40.40 4.50
C SER A 9 -0.93 39.18 4.68
N ASN A 10 -0.60 38.46 3.61
CA ASN A 10 0.16 37.22 3.66
C ASN A 10 1.48 37.37 2.89
N HIS A 11 2.60 37.59 3.58
CA HIS A 11 3.96 37.68 2.98
C HIS A 11 4.47 36.36 2.35
N TRP A 12 3.62 35.35 2.22
CA TRP A 12 3.88 34.19 1.39
C TRP A 12 3.44 34.55 -0.02
N ASP A 13 4.37 35.14 -0.79
CA ASP A 13 4.19 35.43 -2.21
C ASP A 13 3.50 34.24 -2.88
N PHE A 14 2.25 34.43 -3.30
CA PHE A 14 1.50 33.44 -4.06
C PHE A 14 2.18 33.32 -5.43
N ILE A 15 3.20 32.48 -5.53
CA ILE A 15 3.84 32.17 -6.81
C ILE A 15 2.74 31.58 -7.69
N SER A 16 2.33 32.32 -8.71
CA SER A 16 1.36 31.85 -9.70
C SER A 16 1.80 30.48 -10.21
N LYS A 17 0.87 29.53 -10.29
CA LYS A 17 1.13 28.18 -10.80
C LYS A 17 1.84 28.24 -12.15
N ASP A 18 1.41 29.14 -13.03
CA ASP A 18 2.00 29.37 -14.35
C ASP A 18 3.49 29.74 -14.25
N HIS A 19 3.84 30.56 -13.26
CA HIS A 19 5.22 30.99 -13.03
C HIS A 19 6.08 29.88 -12.44
N LEU A 20 5.48 29.00 -11.63
CA LEU A 20 6.12 27.81 -11.07
C LEU A 20 6.41 26.76 -12.16
N HIS A 21 5.48 26.56 -13.09
CA HIS A 21 5.66 25.65 -14.23
C HIS A 21 6.90 26.01 -15.06
N HIS A 22 7.20 27.29 -15.25
CA HIS A 22 8.39 27.73 -15.99
C HIS A 22 9.72 27.63 -15.21
N LYS A 23 9.66 27.34 -13.91
CA LYS A 23 10.85 27.25 -13.02
C LYS A 23 11.03 25.86 -12.41
N THR A 24 10.25 24.88 -12.85
CA THR A 24 10.29 23.52 -12.32
C THR A 24 10.96 22.59 -13.32
N LEU A 25 11.89 21.77 -12.80
CA LEU A 25 12.47 20.63 -13.48
C LEU A 25 11.94 19.36 -12.81
N ASN A 26 11.52 18.40 -13.61
CA ASN A 26 11.07 17.10 -13.17
C ASN A 26 11.97 16.03 -13.78
N ILE A 27 12.55 15.19 -12.91
CA ILE A 27 13.40 14.09 -13.32
C ILE A 27 12.56 12.82 -13.30
N MET A 28 12.44 12.16 -14.44
CA MET A 28 11.59 10.99 -14.63
C MET A 28 12.45 9.77 -14.97
N PRO A 29 12.68 8.85 -14.02
CA PRO A 29 13.41 7.62 -14.28
C PRO A 29 12.65 6.67 -15.21
N ASP A 30 13.39 6.01 -16.09
CA ASP A 30 12.85 4.87 -16.85
C ASP A 30 12.35 3.79 -15.88
N HIS A 31 11.29 3.08 -16.25
CA HIS A 31 10.66 2.03 -15.45
C HIS A 31 10.07 2.50 -14.10
N ASP A 32 9.94 3.80 -13.82
CA ASP A 32 9.12 4.28 -12.70
C ASP A 32 7.64 4.36 -13.10
N LEU A 33 6.86 3.35 -12.66
CA LEU A 33 5.42 3.28 -12.93
C LEU A 33 4.65 4.47 -12.35
N ILE A 34 5.04 4.98 -11.19
CA ILE A 34 4.29 6.05 -10.51
C ILE A 34 4.46 7.35 -11.29
N ALA A 35 5.71 7.69 -11.65
CA ALA A 35 5.98 8.87 -12.46
C ALA A 35 5.33 8.82 -13.86
N MET A 36 5.03 7.64 -14.39
CA MET A 36 4.33 7.46 -15.67
C MET A 36 2.80 7.65 -15.59
N ILE A 37 2.21 7.47 -14.41
CA ILE A 37 0.76 7.63 -14.20
C ILE A 37 0.42 9.10 -13.94
N ASP A 38 1.30 9.83 -13.27
CA ASP A 38 1.07 11.22 -12.89
C ASP A 38 1.40 12.21 -14.02
N SER A 39 0.62 13.30 -14.09
CA SER A 39 0.87 14.40 -15.01
C SER A 39 2.06 15.23 -14.54
N GLN A 40 3.09 15.34 -15.38
CA GLN A 40 4.31 16.07 -15.04
C GLN A 40 4.23 17.55 -15.49
N ALA A 41 4.62 18.43 -14.57
CA ALA A 41 4.61 19.88 -14.75
C ALA A 41 6.03 20.43 -14.98
N GLY A 42 6.16 21.41 -15.89
CA GLY A 42 7.44 22.08 -16.16
C GLY A 42 8.33 21.30 -17.13
N LEU A 43 9.65 21.45 -16.98
CA LEU A 43 10.62 20.77 -17.84
C LEU A 43 10.81 19.32 -17.36
N VAL A 44 10.44 18.34 -18.18
CA VAL A 44 10.61 16.92 -17.87
C VAL A 44 11.89 16.41 -18.51
N GLN A 45 12.76 15.82 -17.72
CA GLN A 45 13.98 15.15 -18.17
C GLN A 45 13.90 13.67 -17.85
N GLN A 46 13.94 12.84 -18.90
CA GLN A 46 14.07 11.40 -18.75
C GLN A 46 15.49 11.02 -18.35
N MET A 47 15.60 10.04 -17.46
CA MET A 47 16.88 9.49 -17.05
C MET A 47 16.83 7.97 -17.04
N ARG A 48 17.96 7.35 -17.37
CA ARG A 48 18.03 5.89 -17.41
C ARG A 48 18.14 5.34 -15.99
N CYS A 49 17.26 4.40 -15.64
CA CYS A 49 17.35 3.60 -14.43
C CYS A 49 17.68 2.15 -14.83
N MET A 50 18.70 1.56 -14.20
CA MET A 50 19.13 0.18 -14.49
C MET A 50 18.37 -0.89 -13.69
N HIS A 51 17.33 -0.50 -12.96
CA HIS A 51 16.52 -1.39 -12.13
C HIS A 51 15.08 -1.42 -12.67
N GLU A 52 14.24 -2.26 -12.08
CA GLU A 52 12.81 -2.33 -12.38
C GLU A 52 11.97 -1.61 -11.33
N SER A 53 10.75 -1.19 -11.67
CA SER A 53 9.79 -0.73 -10.66
C SER A 53 9.60 -1.79 -9.58
N PRO A 54 9.52 -1.44 -8.28
CA PRO A 54 9.47 -0.08 -7.70
C PRO A 54 10.83 0.51 -7.32
N ALA A 55 11.95 -0.14 -7.65
CA ALA A 55 13.27 0.37 -7.29
C ALA A 55 13.55 1.75 -7.90
N CYS A 56 13.20 1.95 -9.18
CA CYS A 56 13.37 3.22 -9.89
C CYS A 56 12.49 4.35 -9.35
N HIS A 57 11.48 4.03 -8.55
CA HIS A 57 10.68 5.03 -7.84
C HIS A 57 11.40 5.58 -6.59
N SER A 58 12.54 5.01 -6.19
CA SER A 58 13.30 5.48 -5.04
C SER A 58 14.06 6.77 -5.36
N LEU A 59 13.80 7.82 -4.57
CA LEU A 59 14.54 9.08 -4.64
C LEU A 59 16.05 8.87 -4.46
N GLU A 60 16.45 7.99 -3.54
CA GLU A 60 17.86 7.70 -3.27
C GLU A 60 18.55 7.12 -4.51
N LEU A 61 17.87 6.21 -5.22
CA LEU A 61 18.39 5.61 -6.44
C LEU A 61 18.45 6.63 -7.58
N THR A 62 17.41 7.44 -7.75
CA THR A 62 17.36 8.55 -8.72
C THR A 62 18.51 9.53 -8.51
N MET A 63 18.76 9.96 -7.27
CA MET A 63 19.89 10.85 -6.95
C MET A 63 21.24 10.20 -7.29
N CYS A 64 21.37 8.91 -7.01
CA CYS A 64 22.57 8.14 -7.27
C CYS A 64 22.89 7.99 -8.76
N GLU A 65 21.88 7.69 -9.56
CA GLU A 65 21.99 7.63 -11.02
C GLU A 65 22.33 9.01 -11.59
N LEU A 66 21.74 10.10 -11.06
CA LEU A 66 22.13 11.47 -11.43
C LEU A 66 23.61 11.75 -11.12
N LEU A 67 24.08 11.38 -9.93
CA LEU A 67 25.49 11.56 -9.56
C LEU A 67 26.43 10.73 -10.43
N THR A 68 26.01 9.53 -10.83
CA THR A 68 26.84 8.63 -11.63
C THR A 68 26.88 9.07 -13.10
N GLN A 69 25.77 9.57 -13.64
CA GLN A 69 25.64 9.97 -15.04
C GLN A 69 26.12 11.40 -15.29
N CYS A 70 25.83 12.34 -14.37
CA CYS A 70 26.17 13.76 -14.53
C CYS A 70 27.40 14.20 -13.72
N GLY A 71 27.81 13.41 -12.72
CA GLY A 71 28.90 13.77 -11.82
C GLY A 71 28.54 14.88 -10.83
N ASP A 72 29.52 15.27 -10.02
CA ASP A 72 29.38 16.38 -9.07
C ASP A 72 30.64 17.27 -9.06
N PRO A 73 30.69 18.31 -9.92
CA PRO A 73 31.87 19.16 -10.06
C PRO A 73 32.16 20.01 -8.82
N ARG A 74 31.22 20.09 -7.88
CA ARG A 74 31.37 20.80 -6.61
C ARG A 74 31.80 19.89 -5.46
N HIS A 75 32.02 18.59 -5.72
CA HIS A 75 32.47 17.61 -4.73
C HIS A 75 31.65 17.62 -3.41
N ARG A 76 30.34 17.86 -3.51
CA ARG A 76 29.36 17.77 -2.42
C ARG A 76 29.11 16.33 -2.00
N PHE A 77 29.22 15.39 -2.94
CA PHE A 77 29.02 13.96 -2.70
C PHE A 77 30.33 13.18 -2.89
N SER A 78 30.64 12.30 -1.95
CA SER A 78 31.84 11.44 -1.99
C SER A 78 31.62 10.15 -2.78
N GLY A 79 30.37 9.80 -3.06
CA GLY A 79 30.00 8.61 -3.82
C GLY A 79 28.52 8.29 -3.65
N CYS A 80 28.11 7.16 -4.21
CA CYS A 80 26.76 6.63 -4.12
C CYS A 80 26.78 5.15 -3.71
N SER A 81 25.95 4.77 -2.73
CA SER A 81 25.67 3.37 -2.42
C SER A 81 24.24 3.26 -1.87
N VAL A 82 23.32 2.74 -2.69
CA VAL A 82 21.94 2.47 -2.27
C VAL A 82 21.81 0.98 -2.00
N LYS A 83 21.35 0.65 -0.79
CA LYS A 83 20.97 -0.73 -0.46
C LYS A 83 19.47 -0.87 -0.68
N LEU A 84 19.10 -1.61 -1.72
CA LEU A 84 17.71 -1.97 -1.92
C LEU A 84 17.35 -3.08 -0.94
N GLU A 85 16.68 -2.70 0.15
CA GLU A 85 16.17 -3.62 1.16
C GLU A 85 14.73 -4.02 0.77
N PRO A 86 14.51 -5.20 0.17
CA PRO A 86 13.16 -5.65 -0.24
C PRO A 86 12.20 -5.76 0.96
N ALA A 87 12.73 -5.84 2.18
CA ALA A 87 11.98 -5.88 3.42
C ALA A 87 11.04 -4.67 3.60
N ARG A 88 11.43 -3.46 3.17
CA ARG A 88 10.58 -2.26 3.30
C ARG A 88 9.35 -2.29 2.40
N LEU A 89 9.48 -2.89 1.21
CA LEU A 89 8.38 -3.07 0.28
C LEU A 89 7.38 -4.10 0.78
N VAL A 90 7.89 -5.22 1.29
CA VAL A 90 7.05 -6.24 1.91
C VAL A 90 6.31 -5.67 3.13
N GLN A 91 6.97 -4.83 3.93
CA GLN A 91 6.34 -4.14 5.06
C GLN A 91 5.21 -3.22 4.61
N ALA A 92 5.45 -2.36 3.62
CA ALA A 92 4.42 -1.44 3.11
C ALA A 92 3.20 -2.19 2.54
N LEU A 93 3.43 -3.26 1.79
CA LEU A 93 2.36 -4.12 1.27
C LEU A 93 1.61 -4.83 2.41
N LEU A 94 2.32 -5.38 3.38
CA LEU A 94 1.71 -6.01 4.55
C LEU A 94 0.88 -5.02 5.34
N ASP A 95 1.35 -3.79 5.56
CA ASP A 95 0.61 -2.78 6.32
C ASP A 95 -0.70 -2.35 5.64
N PHE A 96 -0.73 -2.37 4.30
CA PHE A 96 -1.96 -2.12 3.54
C PHE A 96 -2.94 -3.30 3.57
N ILE A 97 -2.41 -4.53 3.43
CA ILE A 97 -3.20 -5.74 3.27
C ILE A 97 -3.72 -6.28 4.62
N ARG A 98 -2.89 -6.20 5.66
CA ARG A 98 -3.18 -6.69 7.01
C ARG A 98 -4.53 -6.21 7.58
N PRO A 99 -4.90 -4.92 7.56
CA PRO A 99 -6.16 -4.47 8.16
C PRO A 99 -7.41 -5.01 7.44
N VAL A 100 -7.28 -5.53 6.21
CA VAL A 100 -8.41 -6.11 5.47
C VAL A 100 -8.44 -7.63 5.63
N LEU A 101 -7.29 -8.29 5.49
CA LEU A 101 -7.23 -9.76 5.50
C LEU A 101 -7.39 -10.36 6.91
N LEU A 102 -6.88 -9.70 7.96
CA LEU A 102 -6.99 -10.19 9.33
C LEU A 102 -8.44 -10.24 9.85
N PRO A 103 -9.27 -9.18 9.72
CA PRO A 103 -10.66 -9.26 10.17
C PRO A 103 -11.50 -10.24 9.33
N MET A 104 -11.26 -10.31 8.02
CA MET A 104 -11.98 -11.25 7.14
C MET A 104 -11.67 -12.71 7.50
N THR A 105 -10.41 -13.04 7.76
CA THR A 105 -10.03 -14.39 8.20
C THR A 105 -10.58 -14.71 9.59
N CYS A 106 -10.56 -13.76 10.53
CA CYS A 106 -11.19 -13.92 11.84
C CYS A 106 -12.70 -14.20 11.74
N LEU A 107 -13.43 -13.45 10.90
CA LEU A 107 -14.86 -13.65 10.69
C LEU A 107 -15.16 -15.05 10.13
N LEU A 108 -14.38 -15.52 9.16
CA LEU A 108 -14.54 -16.87 8.61
C LEU A 108 -14.30 -17.95 9.66
N VAL A 109 -13.23 -17.84 10.46
CA VAL A 109 -12.95 -18.79 11.54
C VAL A 109 -14.08 -18.80 12.58
N MET A 110 -14.60 -17.63 12.94
CA MET A 110 -15.74 -17.52 13.86
C MET A 110 -17.00 -18.18 13.30
N GLN A 111 -17.31 -17.99 12.01
CA GLN A 111 -18.45 -18.64 11.36
C GLN A 111 -18.27 -20.16 11.32
N MET A 112 -17.08 -20.65 10.97
CA MET A 112 -16.80 -22.08 10.93
C MET A 112 -16.90 -22.71 12.33
N ALA A 113 -16.41 -22.02 13.37
CA ALA A 113 -16.55 -22.45 14.76
C ALA A 113 -18.02 -22.51 15.19
N LEU A 114 -18.83 -21.52 14.83
CA LEU A 114 -20.26 -21.49 15.14
C LEU A 114 -20.99 -22.67 14.49
N VAL A 115 -20.76 -22.92 13.20
CA VAL A 115 -21.37 -24.05 12.47
C VAL A 115 -20.95 -25.37 13.11
N TRP A 116 -19.68 -25.51 13.48
CA TRP A 116 -19.18 -26.70 14.15
C TRP A 116 -19.86 -26.92 15.51
N LEU A 117 -19.99 -25.87 16.32
CA LEU A 117 -20.68 -25.91 17.61
C LEU A 117 -22.17 -26.26 17.45
N LEU A 118 -22.88 -25.62 16.52
CA LEU A 118 -24.29 -25.90 16.25
C LEU A 118 -24.50 -27.35 15.79
N ARG A 119 -23.61 -27.86 14.93
CA ARG A 119 -23.67 -29.26 14.48
C ARG A 119 -23.38 -30.21 15.65
N PHE A 120 -22.40 -29.89 16.48
CA PHE A 120 -22.05 -30.68 17.65
C PHE A 120 -23.18 -30.73 18.68
N THR A 121 -23.78 -29.59 19.01
CA THR A 121 -24.94 -29.54 19.93
C THR A 121 -26.14 -30.25 19.35
N TYR A 122 -26.42 -30.10 18.05
CA TYR A 122 -27.49 -30.84 17.38
C TYR A 122 -27.32 -32.36 17.45
N ILE A 123 -26.11 -32.87 17.19
CA ILE A 123 -25.82 -34.32 17.30
C ILE A 123 -26.01 -34.79 18.74
N ARG A 124 -25.49 -34.05 19.73
CA ARG A 124 -25.65 -34.39 21.15
C ARG A 124 -27.11 -34.40 21.62
N MET A 125 -27.91 -33.43 21.17
CA MET A 125 -29.34 -33.39 21.49
C MET A 125 -30.10 -34.56 20.85
N LYS A 126 -29.71 -34.98 19.64
CA LYS A 126 -30.30 -36.16 18.97
C LYS A 126 -30.01 -37.45 19.75
N GLU A 127 -28.80 -37.61 20.29
CA GLU A 127 -28.46 -38.77 21.13
C GLU A 127 -29.31 -38.81 22.41
N GLN A 128 -29.39 -37.70 23.15
CA GLN A 128 -30.20 -37.63 24.37
C GLN A 128 -31.71 -37.77 24.13
N GLY A 129 -32.20 -37.30 22.97
CA GLY A 129 -33.59 -37.49 22.56
C GLY A 129 -33.92 -38.91 22.10
N ALA A 130 -32.94 -39.66 21.61
CA ALA A 130 -33.08 -41.08 21.30
C ALA A 130 -33.15 -41.93 22.58
N ASP A 131 -32.37 -41.56 23.60
CA ASP A 131 -32.38 -42.25 24.91
C ASP A 131 -33.69 -42.02 25.70
N GLY A 132 -34.47 -40.99 25.37
CA GLY A 132 -35.74 -40.65 26.02
C GLY A 132 -36.98 -41.39 25.50
N LEU A 133 -36.88 -42.15 24.40
CA LEU A 133 -38.02 -42.86 23.79
C LEU A 133 -38.02 -44.39 24.02
N ASP A 134 -37.01 -44.93 24.72
CA ASP A 134 -36.92 -46.37 25.02
C ASP A 134 -37.51 -46.80 26.39
N PHE A 135 -38.23 -45.92 27.09
CA PHE A 135 -38.99 -46.27 28.31
C PHE A 135 -40.50 -46.28 28.04
N GLY A 136 -41.00 -47.32 27.37
CA GLY A 136 -42.46 -47.43 27.23
C GLY A 136 -43.07 -48.47 26.31
N TYR A 137 -42.42 -49.61 26.02
CA TYR A 137 -43.16 -50.72 25.41
C TYR A 137 -42.59 -52.08 25.85
N GLY A 138 -43.31 -52.75 26.76
CA GLY A 138 -43.15 -54.18 26.96
C GLY A 138 -42.99 -54.63 28.41
N GLN A 139 -44.09 -54.68 29.16
CA GLN A 139 -44.24 -55.76 30.14
C GLN A 139 -45.72 -56.15 30.27
N SER A 140 -46.10 -57.14 29.45
CA SER A 140 -47.32 -57.92 29.60
C SER A 140 -46.92 -59.27 30.20
N ARG A 141 -47.42 -59.56 31.40
CA ARG A 141 -47.73 -60.91 31.90
C ARG A 141 -48.68 -60.80 33.08
#